data_AF-A0A370TU88-F1
#
_entry.id   AF-A0A370TU88-F1
#
_cell.length_a   1.000
_cell.length_b   1.000
_cell.length_c   1.000
_cell.angle_alpha   90.00
_cell.angle_beta   90.00
_cell.angle_gamma   90.00
#
_symmetry.space_group_name_H-M   'P 1'
#
loop_
_entity.id
_entity.type
_entity.pdbx_description
1 polymer ?
#
loop_
_entity_poly.entity_id
_entity_poly.type
_entity_poly.pdbx_seq_one_letter_code
_entity_poly.pdbx_strand_id
1 'polypeptide(L)'
;MAPPVELFHANPSLPYQAQVSLKGNKRKDFDGDLKKCELLEMLQYDCEVDQPDKRNSPVRCWPLERFFRRCRDREGTFMVETTSWEGEKEKKSARLKGRSTE
;
A
#
# COMPACT_ATOMS: atom_id res chain seq x y z
N MET A 1 -5.94 -21.98 11.06
CA MET A 1 -6.56 -20.67 11.36
C MET A 1 -5.55 -19.60 10.99
N ALA A 2 -5.97 -18.50 10.34
CA ALA A 2 -5.05 -17.39 10.07
C ALA A 2 -4.65 -16.71 11.39
N PRO A 3 -3.38 -16.31 11.57
CA PRO A 3 -2.96 -15.63 12.78
C PRO A 3 -3.65 -14.26 12.88
N PRO A 4 -3.91 -13.75 14.10
CA PRO A 4 -4.37 -12.38 14.29
C PRO A 4 -3.37 -11.41 13.66
N VAL A 5 -3.86 -10.51 12.81
CA VAL A 5 -3.05 -9.43 12.23
C VAL A 5 -3.38 -8.15 12.99
N GLU A 6 -2.37 -7.50 13.58
CA GLU A 6 -2.55 -6.18 14.19
C GLU A 6 -2.89 -5.15 13.10
N LEU A 7 -4.00 -4.44 13.32
CA LEU A 7 -4.42 -3.33 12.47
C LEU A 7 -3.78 -2.04 12.97
N PHE A 8 -3.17 -1.28 12.07
CA PHE A 8 -2.63 0.04 12.36
C PHE A 8 -2.90 1.02 11.20
N HIS A 9 -2.91 2.32 11.51
CA HIS A 9 -3.06 3.35 10.49
C HIS A 9 -1.76 3.55 9.71
N ALA A 10 -1.84 3.62 8.38
CA ALA A 10 -0.66 3.78 7.53
C ALA A 10 0.10 5.09 7.84
N ASN A 11 -0.61 6.16 8.18
CA ASN A 11 -0.02 7.42 8.61
C ASN A 11 -0.42 7.69 10.06
N PRO A 12 0.52 7.93 10.99
CA PRO A 12 1.99 8.02 10.84
C PRO A 12 2.74 6.71 11.13
N SER A 13 2.04 5.59 11.36
CA SER A 13 2.65 4.40 11.97
C SER A 13 3.45 3.51 11.01
N LEU A 14 3.24 3.60 9.69
CA LEU A 14 3.88 2.71 8.71
C LEU A 14 5.43 2.78 8.72
N PRO A 15 6.09 3.95 8.77
CA PRO A 15 7.55 4.02 8.89
C PRO A 15 8.12 3.31 10.12
N TYR A 16 7.36 3.29 11.22
CA TYR A 16 7.76 2.57 12.43
C TYR A 16 7.57 1.05 12.25
N GLN A 17 6.40 0.64 11.77
CA GLN A 17 6.07 -0.77 11.55
C GLN A 17 7.00 -1.44 10.52
N ALA A 18 7.40 -0.70 9.48
CA ALA A 18 8.32 -1.19 8.45
C ALA A 18 9.73 -1.53 9.00
N GLN A 19 10.12 -0.98 10.16
CA GLN A 19 11.39 -1.28 10.80
C GLN A 19 11.41 -2.67 11.46
N VAL A 20 10.27 -3.34 11.59
CA VAL A 20 10.20 -4.69 12.15
C VAL A 20 10.20 -5.70 11.00
N SER A 21 11.03 -6.74 11.11
CA SER A 21 11.07 -7.83 10.14
C SER A 21 9.95 -8.83 10.39
N LEU A 22 9.70 -9.73 9.44
CA LEU A 22 8.71 -10.81 9.60
C LEU A 22 9.03 -11.76 10.78
N LYS A 23 10.27 -11.73 11.29
CA LYS A 23 10.69 -12.49 12.47
C LYS A 23 10.45 -11.73 13.79
N GLY A 24 9.85 -10.54 13.74
CA GLY A 24 9.61 -9.67 14.90
C GLY A 24 10.83 -8.87 15.37
N ASN A 25 11.97 -8.98 14.69
CA ASN A 25 13.19 -8.27 15.06
C ASN A 25 13.29 -6.92 14.35
N LYS A 26 13.90 -5.92 14.99
CA LYS A 26 14.24 -4.66 14.32
C LYS A 26 15.22 -4.93 13.16
N ARG A 27 14.91 -4.41 11.97
CA ARG A 27 15.76 -4.45 10.79
C ARG A 27 17.05 -3.67 11.06
N LYS A 28 18.18 -4.30 10.78
CA LYS A 28 19.50 -3.66 10.86
C LYS A 28 19.78 -2.91 9.56
N ASP A 29 20.46 -1.78 9.66
CA ASP A 29 20.84 -0.94 8.51
C ASP A 29 19.65 -0.39 7.71
N PHE A 30 18.49 -0.26 8.36
CA PHE A 30 17.31 0.44 7.85
C PHE A 30 16.84 1.46 8.88
N ASP A 31 16.80 2.74 8.50
CA ASP A 31 16.49 3.88 9.38
C ASP A 31 14.99 4.18 9.50
N GLY A 32 14.15 3.42 8.79
CA GLY A 32 12.69 3.65 8.75
C GLY A 32 12.24 4.69 7.73
N ASP A 33 13.15 5.32 6.98
CA ASP A 33 12.78 6.32 5.99
C ASP A 33 12.35 5.67 4.66
N LEU A 34 11.06 5.35 4.59
CA LEU A 34 10.42 4.79 3.39
C LEU A 34 10.55 5.68 2.15
N LYS A 35 10.80 6.99 2.29
CA LYS A 35 10.94 7.89 1.13
C LYS A 35 12.26 7.68 0.39
N LYS A 36 13.29 7.15 1.05
CA LYS A 36 14.58 6.80 0.44
C LYS A 36 14.52 5.52 -0.38
N CYS A 37 13.48 4.70 -0.17
CA CYS A 37 13.24 3.49 -0.92
C CYS A 37 12.60 3.80 -2.27
N GLU A 38 12.90 2.98 -3.27
CA GLU A 38 12.30 3.06 -4.60
C GLU A 38 10.79 2.85 -4.52
N LEU A 39 10.03 3.74 -5.16
CA LEU A 39 8.58 3.64 -5.27
C LEU A 39 8.24 2.80 -6.51
N LEU A 40 7.47 1.74 -6.30
CA LEU A 40 6.95 0.88 -7.33
C LEU A 40 5.43 0.96 -7.34
N GLU A 41 4.85 0.85 -8.53
CA GLU A 41 3.41 0.85 -8.75
C GLU A 41 2.99 -0.45 -9.42
N MET A 42 1.82 -0.96 -9.05
CA MET A 42 1.21 -2.13 -9.64
C MET A 42 -0.29 -1.93 -9.79
N LEU A 43 -0.77 -2.03 -11.03
CA LEU A 43 -2.20 -2.03 -11.34
C LEU A 43 -2.76 -3.45 -11.20
N GLN A 44 -3.73 -3.61 -10.32
CA GLN A 44 -4.54 -4.82 -10.20
C GLN A 44 -5.97 -4.54 -10.64
N TYR A 45 -6.78 -5.58 -10.74
CA TYR A 45 -8.21 -5.47 -11.00
C TYR A 45 -8.98 -6.29 -9.99
N ASP A 46 -9.99 -5.66 -9.39
CA ASP A 46 -11.01 -6.38 -8.63
C ASP A 46 -12.15 -6.72 -9.59
N CYS A 47 -12.53 -7.99 -9.67
CA CYS A 47 -13.49 -8.46 -10.64
C CYS A 47 -14.62 -9.21 -9.94
N GLU A 48 -15.85 -8.77 -10.18
CA GLU A 48 -17.06 -9.41 -9.67
C GLU A 48 -17.96 -9.85 -10.83
N VAL A 49 -18.66 -10.97 -10.64
CA VAL A 49 -19.72 -11.42 -11.55
C VAL A 49 -21.02 -10.75 -11.14
N ASP A 50 -21.65 -9.99 -12.03
CA ASP A 50 -22.82 -9.16 -11.69
C ASP A 50 -24.00 -9.94 -11.12
N GLN A 51 -24.25 -11.11 -11.68
CA GLN A 51 -25.36 -12.00 -11.33
C GLN A 51 -24.85 -13.44 -11.34
N PRO A 52 -24.23 -13.92 -10.24
CA PRO A 52 -23.54 -15.21 -10.21
C PRO A 52 -24.46 -16.41 -10.50
N ASP A 53 -25.76 -16.27 -10.23
CA ASP A 53 -26.75 -17.33 -10.47
C ASP A 53 -27.21 -17.45 -11.94
N LYS A 54 -26.90 -16.46 -12.79
CA LYS A 54 -27.28 -16.48 -14.21
C LYS A 54 -26.14 -16.97 -15.09
N ARG A 55 -26.44 -17.94 -15.95
CA ARG A 55 -25.51 -18.39 -16.98
C ARG A 55 -25.17 -17.22 -17.93
N ASN A 56 -23.88 -17.06 -18.24
CA ASN A 56 -23.33 -15.99 -19.08
C ASN A 56 -23.51 -14.57 -18.51
N SER A 57 -23.58 -14.43 -17.19
CA SER A 57 -23.58 -13.11 -16.55
C SER A 57 -22.27 -12.35 -16.82
N PRO A 58 -22.32 -11.04 -17.11
CA PRO A 58 -21.11 -10.26 -17.36
C PRO A 58 -20.23 -10.16 -16.10
N VAL A 59 -18.92 -10.05 -16.34
CA VAL A 59 -17.91 -9.77 -15.32
C VAL A 59 -17.56 -8.29 -15.39
N ARG A 60 -17.65 -7.58 -14.27
CA ARG A 60 -17.17 -6.21 -14.14
C ARG A 60 -15.87 -6.20 -13.37
N CYS A 61 -14.90 -5.47 -13.89
CA CYS A 61 -13.59 -5.30 -13.25
C CYS A 61 -13.32 -3.82 -13.00
N TRP A 62 -12.81 -3.49 -11.83
CA TRP A 62 -12.40 -2.15 -11.44
C TRP A 62 -10.90 -2.10 -11.19
N PRO A 63 -10.20 -1.07 -11.68
CA PRO A 63 -8.77 -0.92 -11.45
C PRO A 63 -8.47 -0.65 -9.97
N LEU A 64 -7.45 -1.31 -9.45
CA LEU A 64 -6.89 -1.14 -8.12
C LEU A 64 -5.40 -0.79 -8.23
N GLU A 65 -5.07 0.48 -8.11
CA GLU A 65 -3.69 0.94 -8.03
C GLU A 65 -3.08 0.59 -6.67
N ARG A 66 -1.94 -0.09 -6.68
CA ARG A 66 -1.17 -0.42 -5.48
C ARG A 66 0.22 0.19 -5.55
N PHE A 67 0.66 0.73 -4.43
CA PHE A 67 2.00 1.31 -4.30
C PHE A 67 2.83 0.49 -3.32
N PHE A 68 4.11 0.31 -3.65
CA PHE A 68 5.06 -0.40 -2.81
C PHE A 68 6.38 0.36 -2.72
N ARG A 69 7.02 0.27 -1.56
CA ARG A 69 8.41 0.72 -1.36
C ARG A 69 9.34 -0.48 -1.34
N ARG A 70 10.31 -0.50 -2.26
CA ARG A 70 11.39 -1.48 -2.30
C ARG A 70 12.58 -0.97 -1.51
N CYS A 71 12.73 -1.50 -0.30
CA CYS A 71 13.75 -1.09 0.66
C CYS A 71 14.85 -2.15 0.78
N ARG A 72 15.98 -1.77 1.39
CA ARG A 72 17.09 -2.67 1.68
C ARG A 72 17.46 -2.57 3.15
N ASP A 73 17.69 -3.72 3.77
CA ASP A 73 18.27 -3.86 5.09
C ASP A 73 19.50 -4.78 5.02
N ARG A 74 20.06 -5.14 6.17
CA ARG A 74 21.20 -6.06 6.26
C ARG A 74 20.96 -7.45 5.67
N GLU A 75 19.73 -7.98 5.76
CA GLU A 75 19.38 -9.32 5.29
C GLU A 75 19.06 -9.32 3.77
N GLY A 76 18.72 -8.18 3.20
CA GLY A 76 18.56 -8.01 1.76
C GLY A 76 17.49 -7.00 1.39
N THR A 77 16.84 -7.23 0.25
CA THR A 77 15.73 -6.38 -0.23
C THR A 77 14.42 -6.86 0.38
N PHE A 78 13.57 -5.92 0.77
CA PHE A 78 12.20 -6.20 1.22
C PHE A 78 11.22 -5.19 0.65
N MET A 79 9.96 -5.59 0.61
CA MET A 79 8.86 -4.81 0.06
C MET A 79 7.91 -4.39 1.18
N VAL A 80 7.43 -3.15 1.12
CA VAL A 80 6.38 -2.63 2.00
C VAL A 80 5.25 -2.11 1.13
N GLU A 81 4.03 -2.60 1.35
CA GLU A 81 2.85 -2.01 0.71
C GLU A 81 2.57 -0.64 1.33
N THR A 82 2.48 0.38 0.48
CA THR A 82 2.32 1.78 0.89
C THR A 82 1.11 2.45 0.22
N THR A 83 0.18 1.68 -0.35
CA THR A 83 -1.00 2.19 -1.08
C THR A 83 -1.74 3.28 -0.31
N SER A 84 -2.14 3.01 0.94
CA SER A 84 -2.85 3.97 1.78
C SER A 84 -1.98 5.15 2.24
N TRP A 85 -0.65 4.99 2.27
CA TRP A 85 0.29 6.05 2.66
C TRP A 85 0.57 7.05 1.53
N GLU A 86 0.58 6.57 0.28
CA GLU A 86 0.74 7.41 -0.90
C GLU A 86 -0.61 8.03 -1.33
N GLY A 87 -1.72 7.27 -1.25
CA GLY A 87 -3.05 7.74 -1.64
C GLY A 87 -3.59 8.93 -0.84
N GLU A 88 -3.15 9.12 0.41
CA GLU A 88 -3.46 10.34 1.18
C GLU A 88 -2.79 11.60 0.60
N LYS A 89 -1.61 11.46 -0.02
CA LYS A 89 -0.90 12.59 -0.64
C LYS A 89 -1.59 13.02 -1.92
N GLU A 90 -2.06 12.08 -2.73
CA GLU A 90 -2.86 12.33 -3.94
C GLU A 90 -4.16 13.07 -3.59
N LYS A 91 -4.90 12.63 -2.56
CA LYS A 91 -6.12 13.32 -2.09
C LYS A 91 -5.84 14.74 -1.58
N LYS A 92 -4.73 14.96 -0.87
CA LYS A 92 -4.32 16.31 -0.42
C LYS A 92 -3.88 17.21 -1.58
N SER A 93 -3.16 16.66 -2.56
CA SER A 93 -2.75 17.37 -3.79
C SER A 93 -3.97 17.78 -4.62
N ALA A 94 -4.94 16.89 -4.79
CA ALA A 94 -6.22 17.19 -5.46
C ALA A 94 -7.01 18.28 -4.71
N ARG A 95 -7.07 18.22 -3.37
CA ARG A 95 -7.76 19.23 -2.55
C ARG A 95 -7.08 20.59 -2.56
N LEU A 96 -5.75 20.64 -2.64
CA LEU A 96 -4.97 21.89 -2.75
C LEU A 96 -5.10 22.51 -4.15
N LYS A 97 -5.08 21.70 -5.20
CA LYS A 97 -5.32 22.16 -6.58
C LYS A 97 -6.74 22.71 -6.78
N GLY A 98 -7.74 22.17 -6.08
CA GLY A 98 -9.11 22.67 -6.09
C GLY A 98 -9.37 23.92 -5.23
N ARG A 99 -8.37 24.44 -4.50
CA ARG A 99 -8.53 25.60 -3.60
C ARG A 99 -7.81 26.87 -4.09
N SER A 100 -7.27 26.86 -5.31
CA SER A 100 -6.53 27.98 -5.91
C SER A 100 -7.28 28.69 -7.03
N THR A 101 -8.60 28.54 -7.08
CA THR A 101 -9.52 29.37 -7.88
C THR A 101 -10.57 29.98 -6.97
N GLU A 102 -10.20 31.08 -6.31
CA GLU A 102 -11.10 32.18 -5.96
C GLU A 102 -10.27 33.47 -5.89
#